data_AF-A0A9E2B1W7-F1
#
_entry.id   AF-A0A9E2B1W7-F1
#
_cell.length_a   1.000
_cell.length_b   1.000
_cell.length_c   1.000
_cell.angle_alpha   90.00
_cell.angle_beta   90.00
_cell.angle_gamma   90.00
#
_symmetry.space_group_name_H-M   'P 1'
#
loop_
_entity.id
_entity.type
_entity.pdbx_description
1 polymer ?
#
loop_
_entity_poly.entity_id
_entity_poly.type
_entity_poly.pdbx_seq_one_letter_code
_entity_poly.pdbx_strand_id
1 'polypeptide(L)'
;MLVLASCGEGDGKAGIPATTQTGVLLDAPVSGVFFESRDGVSGLTDNAGQFDYLRGDRVRFWIGDIELGSAFGAPFITPVELTGSADPSAQAVVNQLIFLQSIDEDENLANGISVSASARSAAAGQTLDFESATFLDDLDDVVAAIAPGNIIVSDIDALAHFYQSYAAVGCSDTLNFQFPGFPACGTEFELIFADEFSGPNGSQPDPSIWNYDRGYGPNNFGWGNNEWQLYTDSPDNVRIEDGNLVITALCPQAPCGVRDGSITSARLTTNDNFEFRYGKIVARIRPPTGQGTWPAFWALGANFVGGSSIPNQQWPRVGEIDFMEVFNNTYNSPAQANIARRSATSAMHWCDERLAPDPNSNCFVQGGRLFVSDALVLDDPLDQDFQIWEANWTEDEVTVAINGTEYFQLDIDPSTMEEFRREFFLLLNVAVGGTLGSGQAPPQGDETFPQTMLVDYVRVFQEADDGPDDPPADPPVLTLVSIFSNNADPTQATAGDTVTIAIIADRPLIAPSVTIGGQGATGISGGGTVWQISRTLDGSEPAGELAFTIDFSDLDQVAGEQVTATTNGSSINVIVP
;
A
#
# COMPACT_ATOMS: atom_id res chain seq x y z
N MET A 1 -55.38 22.50 -44.93
CA MET A 1 -55.64 22.12 -46.34
C MET A 1 -54.29 21.78 -46.97
N LEU A 2 -54.23 20.70 -47.76
CA LEU A 2 -53.08 19.94 -48.33
C LEU A 2 -52.77 18.66 -47.52
N VAL A 3 -53.45 17.53 -47.77
CA VAL A 3 -53.40 16.56 -48.89
C VAL A 3 -52.21 15.60 -48.77
N LEU A 4 -52.54 14.33 -48.48
CA LEU A 4 -51.69 13.16 -48.59
C LEU A 4 -51.10 13.00 -50.00
N ALA A 5 -49.83 12.65 -50.08
CA ALA A 5 -49.26 11.95 -51.22
C ALA A 5 -48.52 10.71 -50.70
N SER A 6 -49.16 9.56 -50.90
CA SER A 6 -48.50 8.25 -50.92
C SER A 6 -47.76 8.13 -52.25
N CYS A 7 -46.47 7.84 -52.18
CA CYS A 7 -45.76 7.11 -53.23
C CYS A 7 -44.95 6.02 -52.52
N GLY A 8 -45.39 4.77 -52.71
CA GLY A 8 -44.52 3.63 -52.51
C GLY A 8 -43.51 3.60 -53.65
N GLU A 9 -42.24 3.48 -53.29
CA GLU A 9 -41.22 2.97 -54.19
C GLU A 9 -40.41 1.97 -53.36
N GLY A 10 -40.59 0.70 -53.72
CA GLY A 10 -39.92 -0.41 -53.10
C GLY A 10 -38.45 -0.39 -53.49
N ASP A 11 -37.63 0.25 -52.67
CA ASP A 11 -36.25 -0.17 -52.53
C ASP A 11 -36.21 -1.16 -51.37
N GLY A 12 -36.11 -2.43 -51.74
CA GLY A 12 -35.59 -3.43 -50.83
C GLY A 12 -34.21 -2.99 -50.38
N LYS A 13 -34.14 -2.26 -49.27
CA LYS A 13 -32.99 -2.36 -48.40
C LYS A 13 -33.02 -3.81 -47.94
N ALA A 14 -32.25 -4.66 -48.65
CA ALA A 14 -31.76 -5.88 -48.07
C ALA A 14 -31.32 -5.51 -46.65
N GLY A 15 -32.03 -6.02 -45.65
CA GLY A 15 -31.56 -5.92 -44.28
C GLY A 15 -30.12 -6.40 -44.32
N ILE A 16 -29.19 -5.59 -43.80
CA ILE A 16 -27.82 -6.05 -43.60
C ILE A 16 -27.98 -7.39 -42.87
N PRO A 17 -27.52 -8.53 -43.42
CA PRO A 17 -27.64 -9.80 -42.74
C PRO A 17 -27.06 -9.59 -41.35
N ALA A 18 -27.85 -9.84 -40.30
CA ALA A 18 -27.35 -9.77 -38.94
C ALA A 18 -26.17 -10.75 -38.87
N THR A 19 -24.97 -10.20 -38.87
CA THR A 19 -23.75 -10.99 -38.94
C THR A 19 -23.42 -11.34 -37.52
N THR A 20 -23.45 -12.63 -37.19
CA THR A 20 -23.02 -13.11 -35.89
C THR A 20 -21.56 -12.71 -35.68
N GLN A 21 -21.31 -12.04 -34.57
CA GLN A 21 -19.99 -11.72 -34.06
C GLN A 21 -19.74 -12.59 -32.83
N THR A 22 -18.47 -12.78 -32.50
CA THR A 22 -18.05 -13.52 -31.32
C THR A 22 -17.41 -12.53 -30.34
N GLY A 23 -17.79 -12.62 -29.07
CA GLY A 23 -17.22 -11.87 -27.95
C GLY A 23 -16.70 -12.82 -26.88
N VAL A 24 -16.00 -12.29 -25.89
CA VAL A 24 -15.47 -13.05 -24.74
C VAL A 24 -16.02 -12.47 -23.45
N LEU A 25 -16.56 -13.32 -22.57
CA LEU A 25 -16.86 -12.95 -21.19
C LEU A 25 -15.56 -13.02 -20.38
N LEU A 26 -15.12 -11.89 -19.82
CA LEU A 26 -13.76 -11.71 -19.30
C LEU A 26 -13.72 -11.28 -17.83
N ASP A 27 -13.22 -12.20 -17.01
CA ASP A 27 -12.53 -12.10 -15.72
C ASP A 27 -11.62 -13.34 -15.69
N ALA A 28 -10.53 -13.28 -16.47
CA ALA A 28 -10.04 -14.39 -17.31
C ALA A 28 -11.16 -14.98 -18.22
N PRO A 29 -10.86 -15.84 -19.20
CA PRO A 29 -11.92 -16.44 -19.99
C PRO A 29 -12.93 -17.21 -19.12
N VAL A 30 -14.19 -16.76 -19.05
CA VAL A 30 -15.22 -17.38 -18.19
C VAL A 30 -16.07 -18.35 -19.01
N SER A 31 -15.88 -19.65 -18.77
CA SER A 31 -16.54 -20.73 -19.50
C SER A 31 -17.75 -21.30 -18.76
N GLY A 32 -18.73 -21.83 -19.51
CA GLY A 32 -19.88 -22.49 -18.93
C GLY A 32 -20.94 -21.55 -18.34
N VAL A 33 -20.98 -20.29 -18.74
CA VAL A 33 -22.04 -19.32 -18.36
C VAL A 33 -23.11 -19.30 -19.44
N PHE A 34 -24.39 -19.29 -19.05
CA PHE A 34 -25.47 -19.17 -20.04
C PHE A 34 -25.52 -17.76 -20.61
N PHE A 35 -25.80 -17.65 -21.89
CA PHE A 35 -26.05 -16.36 -22.53
C PHE A 35 -27.26 -16.40 -23.46
N GLU A 36 -27.92 -15.26 -23.62
CA GLU A 36 -28.96 -15.05 -24.63
C GLU A 36 -28.91 -13.61 -25.15
N SER A 37 -28.92 -13.49 -26.48
CA SER A 37 -29.13 -12.26 -27.22
C SER A 37 -30.61 -12.07 -27.51
N ARG A 38 -31.08 -10.82 -27.53
CA ARG A 38 -32.48 -10.45 -27.78
C ARG A 38 -33.08 -11.07 -29.05
N ASP A 39 -32.25 -11.30 -30.07
CA ASP A 39 -32.65 -11.84 -31.36
C ASP A 39 -32.50 -13.38 -31.47
N GLY A 40 -32.31 -14.06 -30.33
CA GLY A 40 -32.45 -15.52 -30.20
C GLY A 40 -31.17 -16.35 -30.34
N VAL A 41 -30.00 -15.70 -30.36
CA VAL A 41 -28.70 -16.40 -30.23
C VAL A 41 -28.50 -16.72 -28.74
N SER A 42 -28.37 -17.99 -28.40
CA SER A 42 -28.17 -18.41 -27.01
C SER A 42 -27.31 -19.66 -26.93
N GLY A 43 -26.71 -19.88 -25.77
CA GLY A 43 -25.81 -21.01 -25.55
C GLY A 43 -25.10 -20.94 -24.20
N LEU A 44 -23.96 -21.63 -24.14
CA LEU A 44 -22.97 -21.52 -23.06
C LEU A 44 -21.72 -20.87 -23.61
N THR A 45 -21.05 -20.05 -22.81
CA THR A 45 -19.67 -19.64 -23.12
C THR A 45 -18.77 -20.87 -23.23
N ASP A 46 -17.90 -20.91 -24.23
CA ASP A 46 -16.96 -22.02 -24.42
C ASP A 46 -15.72 -21.90 -23.52
N ASN A 47 -14.75 -22.81 -23.67
CA ASN A 47 -13.53 -22.84 -22.86
C ASN A 47 -12.64 -21.59 -23.03
N ALA A 48 -12.84 -20.80 -24.07
CA ALA A 48 -12.18 -19.52 -24.28
C ALA A 48 -13.09 -18.34 -23.87
N GLY A 49 -14.16 -18.61 -23.12
CA GLY A 49 -15.15 -17.63 -22.70
C GLY A 49 -16.00 -17.09 -23.85
N GLN A 50 -15.94 -17.70 -25.04
CA GLN A 50 -16.54 -17.13 -26.23
C GLN A 50 -18.05 -17.32 -26.28
N PHE A 51 -18.77 -16.28 -26.71
CA PHE A 51 -20.19 -16.31 -26.99
C PHE A 51 -20.51 -15.59 -28.30
N ASP A 52 -21.62 -15.98 -28.93
CA ASP A 52 -22.07 -15.39 -30.18
C ASP A 52 -23.16 -14.33 -29.93
N TYR A 53 -23.12 -13.23 -30.68
CA TYR A 53 -24.11 -12.16 -30.60
C TYR A 53 -24.31 -11.46 -31.96
N LEU A 54 -25.41 -10.73 -32.12
CA LEU A 54 -25.62 -9.89 -33.31
C LEU A 54 -25.22 -8.44 -32.98
N ARG A 55 -24.63 -7.75 -33.96
CA ARG A 55 -24.21 -6.35 -33.78
C ARG A 55 -25.38 -5.47 -33.31
N GLY A 56 -25.19 -4.81 -32.16
CA GLY A 56 -26.17 -3.88 -31.58
C GLY A 56 -27.13 -4.52 -30.57
N ASP A 57 -27.07 -5.84 -30.38
CA ASP A 57 -27.88 -6.52 -29.39
C ASP A 57 -27.37 -6.30 -27.97
N ARG A 58 -28.28 -6.44 -27.00
CA ARG A 58 -27.91 -6.71 -25.62
C ARG A 58 -27.84 -8.22 -25.39
N VAL A 59 -26.79 -8.66 -24.71
CA VAL A 59 -26.56 -10.05 -24.32
C VAL A 59 -26.69 -10.14 -22.81
N ARG A 60 -27.53 -11.06 -22.35
CA ARG A 60 -27.75 -11.36 -20.92
C ARG A 60 -26.96 -12.60 -20.53
N PHE A 61 -26.39 -12.62 -19.32
CA PHE A 61 -25.60 -13.74 -18.79
C PHE A 61 -26.13 -14.21 -17.43
N TRP A 62 -26.10 -15.52 -17.18
CA TRP A 62 -26.56 -16.11 -15.92
C TRP A 62 -25.99 -17.51 -15.65
N ILE A 63 -26.06 -17.95 -14.38
CA ILE A 63 -25.69 -19.29 -13.91
C ILE A 63 -26.85 -19.85 -13.09
N GLY A 64 -27.51 -20.90 -13.57
CA GLY A 64 -28.74 -21.41 -12.92
C GLY A 64 -29.85 -20.35 -12.95
N ASP A 65 -30.26 -19.86 -11.78
CA ASP A 65 -31.18 -18.71 -11.64
C ASP A 65 -30.48 -17.40 -11.20
N ILE A 66 -29.15 -17.43 -10.97
CA ILE A 66 -28.34 -16.27 -10.60
C ILE A 66 -28.03 -15.45 -11.85
N GLU A 67 -28.57 -14.24 -11.94
CA GLU A 67 -28.36 -13.32 -13.06
C GLU A 67 -27.07 -12.50 -12.86
N LEU A 68 -26.14 -12.60 -13.82
CA LEU A 68 -24.92 -11.79 -13.81
C LEU A 68 -25.15 -10.38 -14.37
N GLY A 69 -26.17 -10.22 -15.22
CA GLY A 69 -26.54 -8.94 -15.81
C GLY A 69 -26.56 -8.96 -17.33
N SER A 70 -26.52 -7.78 -17.94
CA SER A 70 -26.54 -7.67 -19.40
C SER A 70 -25.87 -6.41 -19.92
N ALA A 71 -25.16 -6.56 -21.04
CA ALA A 71 -24.42 -5.51 -21.70
C ALA A 71 -24.70 -5.49 -23.21
N PHE A 72 -24.33 -4.41 -23.89
CA PHE A 72 -24.32 -4.41 -25.36
C PHE A 72 -23.20 -5.34 -25.87
N GLY A 73 -23.50 -6.12 -26.90
CA GLY A 73 -22.55 -7.04 -27.49
C GLY A 73 -21.27 -6.32 -27.97
N ALA A 74 -20.13 -6.79 -27.46
CA ALA A 74 -18.81 -6.23 -27.67
C ALA A 74 -17.76 -7.35 -27.81
N PRO A 75 -16.55 -7.06 -28.31
CA PRO A 75 -15.46 -8.04 -28.36
C PRO A 75 -15.13 -8.63 -26.99
N PHE A 76 -15.23 -7.82 -25.94
CA PHE A 76 -15.12 -8.22 -24.54
C PHE A 76 -16.33 -7.68 -23.77
N ILE A 77 -16.86 -8.50 -22.87
CA ILE A 77 -17.83 -8.09 -21.85
C ILE A 77 -17.21 -8.51 -20.51
N THR A 78 -17.06 -7.57 -19.59
CA THR A 78 -16.54 -7.82 -18.24
C THR A 78 -17.64 -7.59 -17.20
N PRO A 79 -17.40 -7.95 -15.93
CA PRO A 79 -18.28 -7.58 -14.82
C PRO A 79 -18.58 -6.07 -14.72
N VAL A 80 -17.69 -5.21 -15.21
CA VAL A 80 -17.93 -3.76 -15.29
C VAL A 80 -19.12 -3.45 -16.19
N GLU A 81 -19.15 -3.99 -17.42
CA GLU A 81 -20.26 -3.76 -18.34
C GLU A 81 -21.55 -4.46 -17.92
N LEU A 82 -21.46 -5.61 -17.25
CA LEU A 82 -22.63 -6.38 -16.81
C LEU A 82 -23.41 -5.70 -15.69
N THR A 83 -22.69 -5.07 -14.76
CA THR A 83 -23.25 -4.25 -13.67
C THR A 83 -23.65 -2.85 -14.16
N GLY A 84 -23.10 -2.40 -15.30
CA GLY A 84 -23.31 -1.05 -15.83
C GLY A 84 -22.48 0.01 -15.10
N SER A 85 -21.46 -0.43 -14.34
CA SER A 85 -20.49 0.45 -13.70
C SER A 85 -19.56 1.10 -14.75
N ALA A 86 -18.90 2.19 -14.36
CA ALA A 86 -17.75 2.75 -15.07
C ALA A 86 -16.43 2.54 -14.30
N ASP A 87 -16.52 1.98 -13.09
CA ASP A 87 -15.43 1.79 -12.14
C ASP A 87 -15.28 0.29 -11.85
N PRO A 88 -14.12 -0.31 -12.17
CA PRO A 88 -13.87 -1.73 -11.91
C PRO A 88 -13.76 -2.09 -10.42
N SER A 89 -13.59 -1.11 -9.54
CA SER A 89 -13.64 -1.27 -8.09
C SER A 89 -15.00 -1.00 -7.45
N ALA A 90 -16.04 -0.70 -8.24
CA ALA A 90 -17.38 -0.56 -7.69
C ALA A 90 -17.83 -1.87 -6.99
N GLN A 91 -18.47 -1.74 -5.83
CA GLN A 91 -18.88 -2.88 -4.99
C GLN A 91 -19.57 -4.01 -5.78
N ALA A 92 -20.51 -3.69 -6.66
CA ALA A 92 -21.19 -4.70 -7.47
C ALA A 92 -20.28 -5.44 -8.46
N VAL A 93 -19.27 -4.75 -9.00
CA VAL A 93 -18.25 -5.37 -9.85
C VAL A 93 -17.42 -6.33 -9.00
N VAL A 94 -16.90 -5.87 -7.86
CA VAL A 94 -16.07 -6.67 -6.95
C VAL A 94 -16.83 -7.91 -6.46
N ASN A 95 -18.08 -7.75 -6.02
CA ASN A 95 -18.93 -8.87 -5.60
C ASN A 95 -19.14 -9.89 -6.74
N GLN A 96 -19.29 -9.42 -7.98
CA GLN A 96 -19.40 -10.31 -9.13
C GLN A 96 -18.08 -11.03 -9.46
N LEU A 97 -16.93 -10.37 -9.34
CA LEU A 97 -15.61 -10.98 -9.49
C LEU A 97 -15.39 -12.07 -8.44
N ILE A 98 -15.63 -11.76 -7.16
CA ILE A 98 -15.53 -12.70 -6.04
C ILE A 98 -16.38 -13.94 -6.33
N PHE A 99 -17.64 -13.76 -6.74
CA PHE A 99 -18.53 -14.88 -7.05
C PHE A 99 -17.98 -15.76 -8.17
N LEU A 100 -17.61 -15.18 -9.31
CA LEU A 100 -17.15 -15.93 -10.48
C LEU A 100 -15.88 -16.72 -10.17
N GLN A 101 -14.92 -16.10 -9.50
CA GLN A 101 -13.65 -16.74 -9.16
C GLN A 101 -13.80 -17.81 -8.08
N SER A 102 -14.68 -17.59 -7.09
CA SER A 102 -14.91 -18.56 -6.00
C SER A 102 -15.59 -19.86 -6.46
N ILE A 103 -16.27 -19.86 -7.61
CA ILE A 103 -16.98 -21.03 -8.15
C ILE A 103 -16.21 -21.75 -9.25
N ASP A 104 -14.96 -21.36 -9.48
CA ASP A 104 -14.08 -21.99 -10.45
C ASP A 104 -13.87 -23.48 -10.11
N GLU A 105 -13.95 -24.35 -11.12
CA GLU A 105 -14.00 -25.81 -10.91
C GLU A 105 -12.69 -26.39 -10.36
N ASP A 106 -11.54 -25.77 -10.64
CA ASP A 106 -10.22 -26.25 -10.22
C ASP A 106 -9.42 -25.27 -9.34
N GLU A 107 -10.05 -24.15 -8.94
CA GLU A 107 -9.46 -23.09 -8.10
C GLU A 107 -8.16 -22.52 -8.71
N ASN A 108 -8.02 -22.56 -10.05
CA ASN A 108 -6.83 -22.14 -10.78
C ASN A 108 -7.18 -21.11 -11.86
N LEU A 109 -7.38 -19.88 -11.41
CA LEU A 109 -7.78 -18.74 -12.22
C LEU A 109 -6.81 -18.42 -13.38
N ALA A 110 -5.53 -18.80 -13.26
CA ALA A 110 -4.52 -18.60 -14.30
C ALA A 110 -4.82 -19.35 -15.61
N ASN A 111 -5.73 -20.35 -15.58
CA ASN A 111 -6.15 -21.09 -16.77
C ASN A 111 -7.55 -20.71 -17.29
N GLY A 112 -8.19 -19.70 -16.70
CA GLY A 112 -9.57 -19.31 -16.95
C GLY A 112 -10.48 -19.62 -15.76
N ILE A 113 -11.75 -19.26 -15.87
CA ILE A 113 -12.78 -19.61 -14.88
C ILE A 113 -13.72 -20.64 -15.51
N SER A 114 -13.83 -21.82 -14.91
CA SER A 114 -14.68 -22.91 -15.38
C SER A 114 -15.90 -23.11 -14.47
N VAL A 115 -17.08 -22.76 -14.97
CA VAL A 115 -18.33 -23.09 -14.29
C VAL A 115 -18.74 -24.51 -14.64
N SER A 116 -18.73 -25.42 -13.67
CA SER A 116 -19.10 -26.83 -13.90
C SER A 116 -20.60 -27.00 -14.21
N ALA A 117 -20.97 -28.11 -14.87
CA ALA A 117 -22.37 -28.44 -15.10
C ALA A 117 -23.15 -28.71 -13.81
N SER A 118 -22.47 -29.23 -12.78
CA SER A 118 -22.98 -29.37 -11.42
C SER A 118 -23.28 -28.02 -10.79
N ALA A 119 -22.35 -27.06 -10.86
CA ALA A 119 -22.53 -25.72 -10.30
C ALA A 119 -23.73 -25.01 -10.95
N ARG A 120 -23.83 -25.03 -12.29
CA ARG A 120 -25.00 -24.50 -13.00
C ARG A 120 -26.31 -25.13 -12.54
N SER A 121 -26.32 -26.44 -12.32
CA SER A 121 -27.53 -27.17 -11.91
C SER A 121 -27.91 -26.85 -10.46
N ALA A 122 -26.92 -26.71 -9.57
CA ALA A 122 -27.11 -26.38 -8.17
C ALA A 122 -27.48 -24.91 -7.95
N ALA A 123 -27.08 -24.01 -8.85
CA ALA A 123 -27.46 -22.60 -8.85
C ALA A 123 -28.94 -22.36 -9.22
N ALA A 124 -29.68 -23.39 -9.65
CA ALA A 124 -31.13 -23.26 -9.85
C ALA A 124 -31.83 -23.06 -8.49
N GLY A 125 -32.63 -22.01 -8.38
CA GLY A 125 -33.29 -21.59 -7.15
C GLY A 125 -32.43 -20.78 -6.18
N GLN A 126 -31.16 -20.53 -6.50
CA GLN A 126 -30.29 -19.63 -5.74
C GLN A 126 -30.45 -18.18 -6.23
N THR A 127 -30.18 -17.22 -5.35
CA THR A 127 -30.19 -15.79 -5.69
C THR A 127 -29.00 -15.12 -5.02
N LEU A 128 -28.33 -14.23 -5.74
CA LEU A 128 -27.32 -13.33 -5.20
C LEU A 128 -27.65 -11.90 -5.65
N ASP A 129 -27.53 -10.95 -4.72
CA ASP A 129 -27.63 -9.53 -5.02
C ASP A 129 -26.23 -8.92 -4.97
N PHE A 130 -25.64 -8.68 -6.14
CA PHE A 130 -24.31 -8.11 -6.25
C PHE A 130 -24.22 -6.67 -5.71
N GLU A 131 -25.34 -5.96 -5.57
CA GLU A 131 -25.37 -4.62 -4.98
C GLU A 131 -25.45 -4.64 -3.44
N SER A 132 -25.53 -5.83 -2.83
CA SER A 132 -25.72 -5.97 -1.38
C SER A 132 -24.45 -5.67 -0.59
N ALA A 133 -24.57 -4.82 0.43
CA ALA A 133 -23.50 -4.58 1.40
C ALA A 133 -23.23 -5.78 2.34
N THR A 134 -24.14 -6.76 2.38
CA THR A 134 -23.95 -8.03 3.11
C THR A 134 -23.72 -9.20 2.15
N PHE A 135 -23.28 -8.92 0.93
CA PHE A 135 -23.09 -9.92 -0.12
C PHE A 135 -22.25 -11.11 0.32
N LEU A 136 -21.17 -10.90 1.08
CA LEU A 136 -20.30 -11.98 1.55
C LEU A 136 -21.02 -12.97 2.49
N ASP A 137 -21.98 -12.50 3.29
CA ASP A 137 -22.79 -13.37 4.14
C ASP A 137 -23.70 -14.29 3.30
N ASP A 138 -24.31 -13.73 2.24
CA ASP A 138 -25.17 -14.49 1.32
C ASP A 138 -24.34 -15.42 0.41
N LEU A 139 -23.12 -15.01 0.07
CA LEU A 139 -22.22 -15.74 -0.81
C LEU A 139 -21.77 -17.07 -0.20
N ASP A 140 -21.47 -17.12 1.11
CA ASP A 140 -21.00 -18.33 1.78
C ASP A 140 -21.96 -19.51 1.61
N ASP A 141 -23.26 -19.26 1.84
CA ASP A 141 -24.31 -20.25 1.67
C ASP A 141 -24.45 -20.69 0.19
N VAL A 142 -24.28 -19.76 -0.76
CA VAL A 142 -24.40 -20.06 -2.20
C VAL A 142 -23.21 -20.86 -2.70
N VAL A 143 -21.98 -20.46 -2.38
CA VAL A 143 -20.75 -21.18 -2.77
C VAL A 143 -20.75 -22.59 -2.16
N ALA A 144 -21.13 -22.73 -0.88
CA ALA A 144 -21.26 -24.04 -0.24
C ALA A 144 -22.27 -24.95 -0.97
N ALA A 145 -23.31 -24.39 -1.59
CA ALA A 145 -24.30 -25.14 -2.35
C ALA A 145 -23.85 -25.50 -3.77
N ILE A 146 -23.16 -24.60 -4.48
CA ILE A 146 -22.89 -24.76 -5.92
C ILE A 146 -21.47 -25.22 -6.25
N ALA A 147 -20.51 -24.93 -5.38
CA ALA A 147 -19.10 -25.30 -5.49
C ALA A 147 -18.58 -25.80 -4.12
N PRO A 148 -19.10 -26.93 -3.62
CA PRO A 148 -18.83 -27.38 -2.27
C PRO A 148 -17.35 -27.72 -2.06
N GLY A 149 -16.68 -27.00 -1.16
CA GLY A 149 -15.29 -27.19 -0.81
C GLY A 149 -14.35 -26.12 -1.36
N ASN A 150 -14.81 -25.30 -2.30
CA ASN A 150 -14.06 -24.16 -2.79
C ASN A 150 -13.87 -23.10 -1.70
N ILE A 151 -12.75 -22.39 -1.78
CA ILE A 151 -12.46 -21.24 -0.93
C ILE A 151 -13.03 -19.98 -1.59
N ILE A 152 -13.68 -19.13 -0.79
CA ILE A 152 -14.14 -17.81 -1.26
C ILE A 152 -12.91 -16.92 -1.45
N VAL A 153 -12.78 -16.40 -2.67
CA VAL A 153 -11.71 -15.48 -3.05
C VAL A 153 -11.92 -14.13 -2.35
N SER A 154 -10.85 -13.51 -1.86
CA SER A 154 -10.93 -12.18 -1.26
C SER A 154 -11.27 -11.13 -2.32
N ASP A 155 -11.81 -9.99 -1.92
CA ASP A 155 -12.00 -8.82 -2.78
C ASP A 155 -10.69 -8.37 -3.44
N ILE A 156 -9.59 -8.39 -2.69
CA ILE A 156 -8.24 -8.03 -3.13
C ILE A 156 -7.76 -8.97 -4.23
N ASP A 157 -7.80 -10.29 -3.97
CA ASP A 157 -7.37 -11.30 -4.94
C ASP A 157 -8.23 -11.23 -6.20
N ALA A 158 -9.53 -11.00 -6.03
CA ALA A 158 -10.47 -10.87 -7.13
C ALA A 158 -10.17 -9.68 -8.04
N LEU A 159 -9.91 -8.51 -7.44
CA LEU A 159 -9.51 -7.30 -8.17
C LEU A 159 -8.14 -7.44 -8.83
N ALA A 160 -7.16 -8.04 -8.14
CA ALA A 160 -5.82 -8.25 -8.67
C ALA A 160 -5.86 -9.16 -9.92
N HIS A 161 -6.57 -10.29 -9.83
CA HIS A 161 -6.76 -11.20 -10.96
C HIS A 161 -7.49 -10.52 -12.13
N PHE A 162 -8.53 -9.72 -11.83
CA PHE A 162 -9.25 -8.99 -12.86
C PHE A 162 -8.38 -7.94 -13.55
N TYR A 163 -7.53 -7.24 -12.81
CA TYR A 163 -6.56 -6.31 -13.37
C TYR A 163 -5.56 -7.03 -14.30
N GLN A 164 -5.06 -8.22 -13.94
CA GLN A 164 -4.20 -9.01 -14.83
C GLN A 164 -4.90 -9.34 -16.15
N SER A 165 -6.19 -9.68 -16.09
CA SER A 165 -7.02 -9.91 -17.28
C SER A 165 -7.20 -8.65 -18.13
N TYR A 166 -7.44 -7.50 -17.49
CA TYR A 166 -7.49 -6.18 -18.12
C TYR A 166 -6.15 -5.80 -18.79
N ALA A 167 -5.04 -6.10 -18.14
CA ALA A 167 -3.68 -5.92 -18.65
C ALA A 167 -3.38 -6.77 -19.87
N ALA A 168 -3.73 -8.05 -19.83
CA ALA A 168 -3.49 -8.99 -20.92
C ALA A 168 -4.20 -8.60 -22.24
N VAL A 169 -5.32 -7.86 -22.15
CA VAL A 169 -6.09 -7.41 -23.33
C VAL A 169 -5.76 -5.97 -23.77
N GLY A 170 -4.73 -5.35 -23.19
CA GLY A 170 -4.14 -4.09 -23.66
C GLY A 170 -4.78 -2.81 -23.10
N CYS A 171 -5.33 -2.87 -21.88
CA CYS A 171 -5.74 -1.72 -21.05
C CYS A 171 -6.15 -0.43 -21.77
N SER A 172 -7.45 -0.22 -21.90
CA SER A 172 -8.11 0.93 -22.55
C SER A 172 -8.28 0.84 -24.06
N ASP A 173 -7.44 0.12 -24.81
CA ASP A 173 -7.62 0.07 -26.27
C ASP A 173 -8.80 -0.83 -26.68
N THR A 174 -9.20 -1.75 -25.80
CA THR A 174 -10.23 -2.77 -26.03
C THR A 174 -11.42 -2.70 -25.06
N LEU A 175 -11.26 -2.02 -23.93
CA LEU A 175 -12.23 -1.90 -22.83
C LEU A 175 -12.54 -0.42 -22.55
N ASN A 176 -13.78 -0.11 -22.18
CA ASN A 176 -14.26 1.28 -22.07
C ASN A 176 -14.14 1.87 -20.66
N PHE A 177 -13.25 1.34 -19.82
CA PHE A 177 -12.97 1.82 -18.48
C PHE A 177 -11.46 1.87 -18.23
N GLN A 178 -11.05 2.68 -17.26
CA GLN A 178 -9.69 2.67 -16.70
C GLN A 178 -9.73 1.93 -15.37
N PHE A 179 -8.60 1.38 -14.95
CA PHE A 179 -8.42 0.84 -13.61
C PHE A 179 -7.76 1.92 -12.74
N PRO A 180 -8.55 2.77 -12.06
CA PRO A 180 -7.99 3.89 -11.30
C PRO A 180 -7.05 3.37 -10.20
N GLY A 181 -5.87 3.97 -10.12
CA GLY A 181 -4.94 3.64 -9.05
C GLY A 181 -4.23 2.30 -9.19
N PHE A 182 -4.34 1.61 -10.33
CA PHE A 182 -3.44 0.52 -10.67
C PHE A 182 -2.25 1.03 -11.50
N PRO A 183 -1.16 0.26 -11.61
CA PRO A 183 -0.03 0.56 -12.48
C PRO A 183 -0.43 0.76 -13.95
N ALA A 184 0.42 1.42 -14.73
CA ALA A 184 0.17 1.57 -16.16
C ALA A 184 0.39 0.21 -16.87
N CYS A 185 -0.27 0.00 -18.00
CA CYS A 185 -0.21 -1.34 -18.59
C CYS A 185 1.11 -1.61 -19.32
N GLY A 186 1.60 -2.84 -19.18
CA GLY A 186 2.94 -3.24 -19.59
C GLY A 186 4.01 -2.95 -18.54
N THR A 187 3.66 -2.44 -17.35
CA THR A 187 4.55 -2.48 -16.19
C THR A 187 4.29 -3.75 -15.40
N GLU A 188 5.33 -4.51 -15.08
CA GLU A 188 5.22 -5.70 -14.24
C GLU A 188 5.16 -5.23 -12.79
N PHE A 189 3.96 -5.02 -12.26
CA PHE A 189 3.75 -4.70 -10.85
C PHE A 189 2.78 -5.72 -10.25
N GLU A 190 3.10 -6.22 -9.06
CA GLU A 190 2.28 -7.10 -8.24
C GLU A 190 1.59 -6.29 -7.14
N LEU A 191 0.31 -6.58 -6.89
CA LEU A 191 -0.42 -6.03 -5.75
C LEU A 191 0.02 -6.80 -4.49
N ILE A 192 0.77 -6.14 -3.60
CA ILE A 192 1.31 -6.77 -2.39
C ILE A 192 0.50 -6.44 -1.14
N PHE A 193 -0.35 -5.43 -1.22
CA PHE A 193 -1.24 -5.03 -0.13
C PHE A 193 -2.43 -4.25 -0.67
N ALA A 194 -3.59 -4.52 -0.11
CA ALA A 194 -4.75 -3.67 -0.26
C ALA A 194 -5.66 -3.74 0.97
N ASP A 195 -6.48 -2.72 1.13
CA ASP A 195 -7.72 -2.79 1.89
C ASP A 195 -8.78 -1.97 1.13
N GLU A 196 -9.84 -2.65 0.71
CA GLU A 196 -10.98 -2.09 -0.02
C GLU A 196 -12.13 -1.70 0.93
N PHE A 197 -11.95 -1.90 2.23
CA PHE A 197 -12.92 -1.53 3.27
C PHE A 197 -14.33 -2.10 3.02
N SER A 198 -14.38 -3.35 2.56
CA SER A 198 -15.60 -4.07 2.15
C SER A 198 -16.42 -4.67 3.29
N GLY A 199 -16.02 -4.44 4.54
CA GLY A 199 -16.73 -4.92 5.73
C GLY A 199 -18.17 -4.40 5.83
N PRO A 200 -19.06 -5.07 6.58
CA PRO A 200 -20.44 -4.61 6.75
C PRO A 200 -20.52 -3.21 7.38
N ASN A 201 -21.54 -2.43 7.04
CA ASN A 201 -21.76 -1.11 7.64
C ASN A 201 -21.80 -1.17 9.17
N GLY A 202 -21.05 -0.28 9.81
CA GLY A 202 -20.87 -0.21 11.25
C GLY A 202 -19.79 -1.13 11.82
N SER A 203 -19.19 -2.00 11.01
CA SER A 203 -18.07 -2.85 11.44
C SER A 203 -16.78 -2.03 11.64
N GLN A 204 -15.81 -2.61 12.34
CA GLN A 204 -14.48 -2.03 12.49
C GLN A 204 -13.56 -2.51 11.34
N PRO A 205 -12.56 -1.70 10.95
CA PRO A 205 -11.46 -2.13 10.07
C PRO A 205 -10.80 -3.43 10.53
N ASP A 206 -10.30 -4.21 9.56
CA ASP A 206 -9.71 -5.53 9.82
C ASP A 206 -8.53 -5.41 10.80
N PRO A 207 -8.62 -6.03 12.01
CA PRO A 207 -7.56 -5.94 13.01
C PRO A 207 -6.28 -6.71 12.65
N SER A 208 -6.29 -7.55 11.61
CA SER A 208 -5.09 -8.17 11.05
C SER A 208 -4.28 -7.19 10.19
N ILE A 209 -4.89 -6.09 9.74
CA ILE A 209 -4.26 -5.02 8.96
C ILE A 209 -4.03 -3.80 9.83
N TRP A 210 -5.07 -3.31 10.52
CA TRP A 210 -5.05 -2.01 11.17
C TRP A 210 -4.97 -2.09 12.70
N ASN A 211 -3.96 -1.40 13.23
CA ASN A 211 -3.83 -1.05 14.63
C ASN A 211 -4.43 0.32 14.93
N TYR A 212 -4.82 0.56 16.18
CA TYR A 212 -5.35 1.85 16.64
C TYR A 212 -4.39 2.55 17.60
N ASP A 213 -3.92 3.73 17.19
CA ASP A 213 -3.26 4.67 18.08
C ASP A 213 -4.31 5.37 18.96
N ARG A 214 -4.11 5.36 20.28
CA ARG A 214 -5.07 5.88 21.25
C ARG A 214 -4.45 6.98 22.11
N GLY A 215 -5.28 7.91 22.56
CA GLY A 215 -4.85 8.98 23.45
C GLY A 215 -4.34 10.22 22.73
N TYR A 216 -3.53 10.99 23.44
CA TYR A 216 -2.93 12.26 22.97
C TYR A 216 -1.45 12.12 22.60
N GLY A 217 -1.00 10.89 22.38
CA GLY A 217 0.39 10.54 22.13
C GLY A 217 1.25 10.56 23.41
N PRO A 218 2.55 10.27 23.27
CA PRO A 218 3.49 10.23 24.40
C PRO A 218 3.48 11.54 25.21
N ASN A 219 3.50 11.41 26.55
CA ASN A 219 3.51 12.52 27.50
C ASN A 219 2.35 13.53 27.37
N ASN A 220 1.26 13.17 26.69
CA ASN A 220 0.11 14.06 26.46
C ASN A 220 0.47 15.34 25.69
N PHE A 221 1.44 15.26 24.76
CA PHE A 221 1.93 16.39 23.97
C PHE A 221 1.19 16.60 22.63
N GLY A 222 0.10 15.89 22.39
CA GLY A 222 -0.68 16.01 21.16
C GLY A 222 0.11 15.50 19.96
N TRP A 223 0.60 14.26 20.07
CA TRP A 223 1.30 13.52 19.01
C TRP A 223 2.51 14.25 18.40
N GLY A 224 3.19 15.09 19.21
CA GLY A 224 4.37 15.85 18.77
C GLY A 224 4.04 17.17 18.07
N ASN A 225 2.78 17.37 17.67
CA ASN A 225 2.34 18.53 16.89
C ASN A 225 1.40 19.48 17.65
N ASN A 226 1.23 19.32 18.97
CA ASN A 226 0.28 20.05 19.81
C ASN A 226 -1.20 19.83 19.42
N GLU A 227 -1.51 18.69 18.82
CA GLU A 227 -2.87 18.29 18.43
C GLU A 227 -3.82 18.21 19.63
N TRP A 228 -5.13 18.38 19.39
CA TRP A 228 -6.13 18.55 20.45
C TRP A 228 -7.02 17.35 20.71
N GLN A 229 -7.24 16.54 19.69
CA GLN A 229 -8.15 15.39 19.70
C GLN A 229 -7.60 14.24 20.54
N LEU A 230 -8.51 13.54 21.20
CA LEU A 230 -8.28 12.22 21.76
C LEU A 230 -8.50 11.19 20.66
N TYR A 231 -7.46 10.49 20.20
CA TYR A 231 -7.67 9.35 19.29
C TYR A 231 -8.29 8.18 20.05
N THR A 232 -9.32 7.57 19.47
CA THR A 232 -10.04 6.41 20.00
C THR A 232 -10.26 5.37 18.91
N ASP A 233 -10.66 4.17 19.33
CA ASP A 233 -11.14 3.06 18.50
C ASP A 233 -12.68 2.92 18.54
N SER A 234 -13.39 3.97 18.98
CA SER A 234 -14.85 3.98 19.02
C SER A 234 -15.42 3.91 17.60
N PRO A 235 -16.48 3.11 17.34
CA PRO A 235 -17.22 3.13 16.07
C PRO A 235 -17.75 4.52 15.66
N ASP A 236 -17.91 5.43 16.62
CA ASP A 236 -18.28 6.82 16.34
C ASP A 236 -17.15 7.59 15.62
N ASN A 237 -15.90 7.23 15.88
CA ASN A 237 -14.71 7.84 15.29
C ASN A 237 -14.15 7.05 14.10
N VAL A 238 -14.32 5.73 14.07
CA VAL A 238 -13.78 4.85 13.03
C VAL A 238 -14.67 3.64 12.81
N ARG A 239 -15.16 3.46 11.58
CA ARG A 239 -15.94 2.29 11.16
C ARG A 239 -15.90 2.13 9.65
N ILE A 240 -16.38 1.00 9.16
CA ILE A 240 -16.73 0.80 7.76
C ILE A 240 -18.17 1.26 7.53
N GLU A 241 -18.42 2.01 6.47
CA GLU A 241 -19.77 2.39 6.03
C GLU A 241 -19.78 2.57 4.52
N ASP A 242 -20.75 1.96 3.84
CA ASP A 242 -20.96 2.09 2.41
C ASP A 242 -19.69 1.78 1.59
N GLY A 243 -18.96 0.72 1.99
CA GLY A 243 -17.70 0.30 1.34
C GLY A 243 -16.53 1.25 1.55
N ASN A 244 -16.55 2.06 2.62
CA ASN A 244 -15.48 3.01 2.93
C ASN A 244 -15.04 2.90 4.37
N LEU A 245 -13.75 3.10 4.63
CA LEU A 245 -13.27 3.50 5.95
C LEU A 245 -13.71 4.94 6.24
N VAL A 246 -14.42 5.10 7.34
CA VAL A 246 -14.95 6.38 7.82
C VAL A 246 -14.19 6.83 9.06
N ILE A 247 -13.30 7.81 8.92
CA ILE A 247 -12.64 8.46 10.06
C ILE A 247 -13.33 9.78 10.36
N THR A 248 -13.96 9.89 11.52
CA THR A 248 -14.72 11.09 11.91
C THR A 248 -14.15 11.75 13.15
N ALA A 249 -13.77 13.02 13.00
CA ALA A 249 -13.51 13.91 14.12
C ALA A 249 -14.84 14.45 14.67
N LEU A 250 -15.01 14.42 15.99
CA LEU A 250 -16.24 14.77 16.68
C LEU A 250 -16.00 15.81 17.78
N CYS A 251 -17.00 16.67 17.98
CA CYS A 251 -17.17 17.45 19.20
C CYS A 251 -18.66 17.48 19.58
N PRO A 252 -19.14 16.46 20.32
CA PRO A 252 -20.58 16.27 20.55
C PRO A 252 -21.19 17.33 21.49
N GLN A 253 -20.36 18.04 22.26
CA GLN A 253 -20.79 19.07 23.22
C GLN A 253 -19.85 20.28 23.11
N ALA A 254 -20.28 21.32 22.38
CA ALA A 254 -19.56 22.59 22.35
C ALA A 254 -19.71 23.34 23.71
N PRO A 255 -18.72 24.15 24.12
CA PRO A 255 -17.46 24.45 23.42
C PRO A 255 -16.42 23.33 23.55
N CYS A 256 -15.67 23.10 22.48
CA CYS A 256 -14.58 22.12 22.46
C CYS A 256 -13.30 22.75 23.04
N GLY A 257 -12.52 21.94 23.75
CA GLY A 257 -11.27 22.31 24.39
C GLY A 257 -10.05 21.60 23.81
N VAL A 258 -8.88 21.95 24.35
CA VAL A 258 -7.60 21.35 23.97
C VAL A 258 -7.29 20.20 24.91
N ARG A 259 -7.27 18.96 24.40
CA ARG A 259 -6.88 17.76 25.15
C ARG A 259 -7.65 17.55 26.47
N ASP A 260 -8.95 17.88 26.48
CA ASP A 260 -9.85 17.68 27.63
C ASP A 260 -10.90 16.58 27.40
N GLY A 261 -10.82 15.88 26.26
CA GLY A 261 -11.70 14.79 25.86
C GLY A 261 -12.95 15.24 25.10
N SER A 262 -13.14 16.55 24.89
CA SER A 262 -14.29 17.07 24.14
C SER A 262 -14.17 16.89 22.63
N ILE A 263 -12.95 16.76 22.10
CA ILE A 263 -12.66 16.46 20.71
C ILE A 263 -12.14 15.02 20.62
N THR A 264 -12.77 14.18 19.80
CA THR A 264 -12.29 12.82 19.51
C THR A 264 -12.09 12.61 18.02
N SER A 265 -11.24 11.66 17.65
CA SER A 265 -10.99 11.23 16.27
C SER A 265 -10.40 9.81 16.26
N ALA A 266 -9.89 9.33 15.13
CA ALA A 266 -9.11 8.09 15.05
C ALA A 266 -7.80 8.26 14.26
N ARG A 267 -6.85 7.37 14.57
CA ARG A 267 -5.55 7.20 13.91
C ARG A 267 -5.26 5.71 13.79
N LEU A 268 -5.12 5.23 12.56
CA LEU A 268 -4.86 3.84 12.25
C LEU A 268 -3.43 3.68 11.71
N THR A 269 -2.85 2.51 11.93
CA THR A 269 -1.48 2.19 11.49
C THR A 269 -1.39 0.74 11.03
N THR A 270 -0.55 0.42 10.06
CA THR A 270 -0.22 -0.97 9.70
C THR A 270 1.04 -1.52 10.40
N ASN A 271 1.63 -0.80 11.35
CA ASN A 271 2.86 -1.21 12.07
C ASN A 271 2.76 -2.66 12.59
N ASP A 272 3.81 -3.47 12.44
CA ASP A 272 3.84 -4.91 12.77
C ASP A 272 2.87 -5.83 11.99
N ASN A 273 1.94 -5.29 11.18
CA ASN A 273 0.96 -6.05 10.39
C ASN A 273 1.33 -6.05 8.90
N PHE A 274 1.65 -4.88 8.35
CA PHE A 274 2.13 -4.70 6.98
C PHE A 274 3.17 -3.59 6.93
N GLU A 275 4.36 -3.98 6.48
CA GLU A 275 5.54 -3.14 6.28
C GLU A 275 6.07 -3.45 4.89
N PHE A 276 6.50 -2.40 4.17
CA PHE A 276 6.94 -2.53 2.80
C PHE A 276 8.05 -1.53 2.50
N ARG A 277 8.82 -1.83 1.46
CA ARG A 277 9.86 -0.93 0.96
C ARG A 277 9.70 -0.77 -0.54
N TYR A 278 9.64 0.48 -0.98
CA TYR A 278 9.44 0.85 -2.38
C TYR A 278 8.11 0.35 -2.95
N GLY A 279 7.77 0.88 -4.13
CA GLY A 279 6.57 0.52 -4.86
C GLY A 279 5.71 1.72 -5.21
N LYS A 280 4.58 1.42 -5.84
CA LYS A 280 3.50 2.37 -6.13
C LYS A 280 2.45 2.28 -5.02
N ILE A 281 2.21 3.37 -4.33
CA ILE A 281 1.23 3.51 -3.26
C ILE A 281 0.06 4.31 -3.79
N VAL A 282 -1.16 3.82 -3.61
CA VAL A 282 -2.37 4.50 -4.10
C VAL A 282 -3.47 4.45 -3.06
N ALA A 283 -4.06 5.61 -2.77
CA ALA A 283 -5.25 5.70 -1.94
C ALA A 283 -6.31 6.59 -2.59
N ARG A 284 -7.57 6.17 -2.52
CA ARG A 284 -8.71 6.99 -2.98
C ARG A 284 -9.43 7.58 -1.78
N ILE A 285 -9.27 8.90 -1.59
CA ILE A 285 -9.64 9.58 -0.35
C ILE A 285 -10.49 10.82 -0.66
N ARG A 286 -11.57 10.99 0.09
CA ARG A 286 -12.29 12.26 0.20
C ARG A 286 -12.03 12.89 1.57
N PRO A 287 -11.13 13.89 1.67
CA PRO A 287 -10.80 14.53 2.95
C PRO A 287 -11.91 15.47 3.43
N PRO A 288 -12.00 15.74 4.76
CA PRO A 288 -12.82 16.82 5.30
C PRO A 288 -12.26 18.19 4.92
N THR A 289 -13.11 19.22 4.98
CA THR A 289 -12.71 20.63 4.80
C THR A 289 -13.02 21.53 5.99
N GLY A 290 -13.52 20.95 7.09
CA GLY A 290 -13.82 21.70 8.30
C GLY A 290 -12.57 22.34 8.88
N GLN A 291 -12.71 23.61 9.23
CA GLN A 291 -11.65 24.40 9.84
C GLN A 291 -11.08 23.69 11.07
N GLY A 292 -9.76 23.66 11.17
CA GLY A 292 -9.00 23.02 12.22
C GLY A 292 -8.66 21.56 11.94
N THR A 293 -9.23 20.91 10.92
CA THR A 293 -8.89 19.52 10.61
C THR A 293 -7.59 19.40 9.82
N TRP A 294 -6.90 18.30 10.05
CA TRP A 294 -5.67 17.91 9.37
C TRP A 294 -5.74 16.40 9.08
N PRO A 295 -6.49 15.98 8.05
CA PRO A 295 -6.44 14.62 7.53
C PRO A 295 -5.07 14.33 6.91
N ALA A 296 -4.60 13.10 7.11
CA ALA A 296 -3.32 12.64 6.55
C ALA A 296 -3.37 11.16 6.13
N PHE A 297 -2.67 10.86 5.04
CA PHE A 297 -2.26 9.52 4.61
C PHE A 297 -0.75 9.55 4.38
N TRP A 298 -0.03 8.76 5.15
CA TRP A 298 1.42 8.91 5.31
C TRP A 298 2.04 7.59 5.74
N ALA A 299 3.37 7.53 5.74
CA ALA A 299 4.14 6.38 6.12
C ALA A 299 5.29 6.75 7.05
N LEU A 300 5.65 5.83 7.94
CA LEU A 300 6.75 6.01 8.89
C LEU A 300 7.65 4.77 8.88
N GLY A 301 8.96 4.95 9.07
CA GLY A 301 9.90 3.82 9.08
C GLY A 301 9.52 2.76 10.11
N ALA A 302 9.54 1.50 9.70
CA ALA A 302 9.15 0.31 10.47
C ALA A 302 9.96 0.10 11.76
N ASN A 303 11.16 0.67 11.83
CA ASN A 303 11.98 0.69 13.03
C ASN A 303 11.47 1.67 14.11
N PHE A 304 10.39 2.41 13.88
CA PHE A 304 9.83 3.33 14.86
C PHE A 304 9.26 2.62 16.08
N VAL A 305 9.62 3.12 17.27
CA VAL A 305 9.05 2.64 18.53
C VAL A 305 8.60 3.84 19.36
N GLY A 306 7.29 3.97 19.53
CA GLY A 306 6.67 5.08 20.26
C GLY A 306 7.22 5.24 21.68
N GLY A 307 7.83 6.39 21.96
CA GLY A 307 8.42 6.69 23.27
C GLY A 307 9.75 5.99 23.56
N SER A 308 10.37 5.37 22.55
CA SER A 308 11.71 4.77 22.68
C SER A 308 12.75 5.84 23.04
N SER A 309 13.73 5.42 23.84
CA SER A 309 14.94 6.20 24.12
C SER A 309 16.09 5.85 23.17
N ILE A 310 15.89 4.87 22.28
CA ILE A 310 16.87 4.46 21.28
C ILE A 310 16.77 5.42 20.09
N PRO A 311 17.83 6.16 19.73
CA PRO A 311 17.76 7.23 18.73
C PRO A 311 17.30 6.79 17.34
N ASN A 312 17.77 5.65 16.85
CA ASN A 312 17.39 5.12 15.53
C ASN A 312 15.98 4.52 15.50
N GLN A 313 15.24 4.55 16.61
CA GLN A 313 13.81 4.18 16.67
C GLN A 313 12.92 5.40 16.88
N GLN A 314 13.50 6.61 16.85
CA GLN A 314 12.81 7.86 17.09
C GLN A 314 12.72 8.67 15.81
N TRP A 315 11.63 9.39 15.69
CA TRP A 315 11.49 10.43 14.70
C TRP A 315 12.50 11.57 14.94
N PRO A 316 13.15 12.13 13.89
CA PRO A 316 12.96 11.85 12.46
C PRO A 316 13.90 10.78 11.88
N ARG A 317 14.71 10.09 12.69
CA ARG A 317 15.73 9.11 12.23
C ARG A 317 15.15 7.81 11.67
N VAL A 318 13.84 7.65 11.77
CA VAL A 318 13.10 6.54 11.15
C VAL A 318 12.64 6.91 9.74
N GLY A 319 12.64 8.20 9.38
CA GLY A 319 12.06 8.69 8.13
C GLY A 319 10.54 8.75 8.18
N GLU A 320 9.98 9.70 7.45
CA GLU A 320 8.53 9.92 7.27
C GLU A 320 8.26 10.37 5.84
N ILE A 321 7.25 9.78 5.21
CA ILE A 321 6.78 10.16 3.87
C ILE A 321 5.29 10.49 3.98
N ASP A 322 4.93 11.74 3.74
CA ASP A 322 3.56 12.23 3.76
C ASP A 322 3.01 12.26 2.34
N PHE A 323 2.30 11.20 1.95
CA PHE A 323 1.68 11.10 0.63
C PHE A 323 0.55 12.13 0.46
N MET A 324 -0.22 12.37 1.53
CA MET A 324 -1.30 13.35 1.54
C MET A 324 -1.40 14.02 2.91
N GLU A 325 -1.39 15.34 2.89
CA GLU A 325 -1.85 16.19 3.99
C GLU A 325 -2.75 17.30 3.45
N VAL A 326 -3.86 17.56 4.14
CA VAL A 326 -4.73 18.72 3.86
C VAL A 326 -4.84 19.58 5.12
N PHE A 327 -4.32 20.81 5.05
CA PHE A 327 -4.32 21.72 6.19
C PHE A 327 -5.52 22.66 6.16
N ASN A 328 -6.58 22.33 6.89
CA ASN A 328 -7.76 23.19 6.97
C ASN A 328 -7.60 24.31 8.02
N ASN A 329 -6.56 25.14 7.90
CA ASN A 329 -6.18 26.11 8.92
C ASN A 329 -7.26 27.17 9.25
N THR A 330 -7.02 27.99 10.28
CA THR A 330 -7.92 29.12 10.58
C THR A 330 -7.82 30.20 9.52
N TYR A 331 -8.90 30.38 8.76
CA TYR A 331 -8.96 31.36 7.68
C TYR A 331 -9.37 32.74 8.18
N ASN A 332 -8.61 33.77 7.79
CA ASN A 332 -8.97 35.16 8.08
C ASN A 332 -9.77 35.81 6.95
N SER A 333 -10.08 35.07 5.88
CA SER A 333 -10.91 35.52 4.76
C SER A 333 -11.52 34.36 3.96
N PRO A 334 -12.65 34.58 3.24
CA PRO A 334 -13.21 33.58 2.33
C PRO A 334 -12.25 33.11 1.23
N ALA A 335 -11.34 33.98 0.78
CA ALA A 335 -10.34 33.62 -0.23
C ALA A 335 -9.33 32.59 0.29
N GLN A 336 -8.89 32.72 1.54
CA GLN A 336 -8.00 31.75 2.18
C GLN A 336 -8.70 30.42 2.41
N ALA A 337 -9.97 30.45 2.85
CA ALA A 337 -10.78 29.25 3.00
C ALA A 337 -10.93 28.50 1.68
N ASN A 338 -11.17 29.23 0.58
CA ASN A 338 -11.30 28.61 -0.74
C ASN A 338 -10.01 27.96 -1.23
N ILE A 339 -8.83 28.55 -0.97
CA ILE A 339 -7.55 27.97 -1.37
C ILE A 339 -7.28 26.68 -0.60
N ALA A 340 -7.41 26.71 0.73
CA ALA A 340 -7.06 25.56 1.56
C ALA A 340 -7.94 24.33 1.28
N ARG A 341 -9.23 24.53 0.99
CA ARG A 341 -10.14 23.45 0.57
C ARG A 341 -9.76 22.80 -0.77
N ARG A 342 -8.82 23.40 -1.51
CA ARG A 342 -8.32 22.95 -2.82
C ARG A 342 -6.84 22.53 -2.75
N SER A 343 -6.21 22.63 -1.58
CA SER A 343 -4.77 22.44 -1.41
C SER A 343 -4.43 21.02 -0.98
N ALA A 344 -3.72 20.31 -1.84
CA ALA A 344 -3.02 19.07 -1.56
C ALA A 344 -1.59 19.38 -1.12
N THR A 345 -1.06 18.70 -0.09
CA THR A 345 0.35 18.84 0.33
C THR A 345 0.99 17.48 0.52
N SER A 346 2.27 17.38 0.19
CA SER A 346 3.13 16.23 0.50
C SER A 346 4.44 16.69 1.10
N ALA A 347 5.06 15.83 1.91
CA ALA A 347 6.33 16.10 2.54
C ALA A 347 7.15 14.83 2.75
N MET A 348 8.45 15.02 2.96
CA MET A 348 9.34 13.99 3.47
C MET A 348 10.17 14.57 4.61
N HIS A 349 10.30 13.82 5.70
CA HIS A 349 11.09 14.21 6.89
C HIS A 349 12.17 13.17 7.20
N TRP A 350 13.38 13.63 7.49
CA TRP A 350 14.50 12.76 7.84
C TRP A 350 15.53 13.45 8.73
N CYS A 351 16.55 12.72 9.16
CA CYS A 351 17.71 13.27 9.84
C CYS A 351 18.92 13.33 8.90
N ASP A 352 19.56 14.49 8.75
CA ASP A 352 20.88 14.56 8.11
C ASP A 352 21.97 14.35 9.17
N GLU A 353 22.59 13.17 9.19
CA GLU A 353 23.68 12.81 10.10
C GLU A 353 24.92 13.72 9.97
N ARG A 354 25.13 14.39 8.82
CA ARG A 354 26.24 15.34 8.67
C ARG A 354 26.02 16.58 9.54
N LEU A 355 24.75 16.95 9.75
CA LEU A 355 24.34 18.07 10.61
C LEU A 355 24.08 17.62 12.06
N ALA A 356 23.73 16.35 12.27
CA ALA A 356 23.55 15.73 13.59
C ALA A 356 24.41 14.45 13.76
N PRO A 357 25.75 14.56 13.80
CA PRO A 357 26.67 13.42 13.79
C PRO A 357 26.70 12.61 15.09
N ASP A 358 26.08 13.09 16.17
CA ASP A 358 25.92 12.29 17.37
C ASP A 358 24.80 11.26 17.14
N PRO A 359 25.12 9.96 17.03
CA PRO A 359 24.11 8.92 16.82
C PRO A 359 23.18 8.79 18.01
N ASN A 360 23.53 9.35 19.18
CA ASN A 360 22.70 9.38 20.38
C ASN A 360 21.80 10.62 20.49
N SER A 361 21.91 11.56 19.56
CA SER A 361 21.04 12.73 19.50
C SER A 361 19.70 12.37 18.85
N ASN A 362 18.62 12.95 19.37
CA ASN A 362 17.29 12.89 18.76
C ASN A 362 17.17 13.77 17.49
N CYS A 363 18.28 14.17 16.87
CA CYS A 363 18.38 15.02 15.68
C CYS A 363 17.90 16.48 15.86
N PHE A 364 17.04 16.78 16.86
CA PHE A 364 16.55 18.13 17.15
C PHE A 364 17.63 19.08 17.67
N VAL A 365 18.58 18.59 18.48
CA VAL A 365 19.52 19.45 19.23
C VAL A 365 20.58 20.10 18.33
N GLN A 366 20.71 19.66 17.08
CA GLN A 366 21.77 20.11 16.17
C GLN A 366 21.25 20.64 14.82
N GLY A 367 19.92 20.75 14.66
CA GLY A 367 19.32 21.22 13.40
C GLY A 367 19.45 20.23 12.24
N GLY A 368 19.69 18.95 12.53
CA GLY A 368 19.77 17.90 11.52
C GLY A 368 18.42 17.39 11.03
N ARG A 369 17.31 17.75 11.72
CA ARG A 369 15.96 17.48 11.22
C ARG A 369 15.75 18.31 9.94
N LEU A 370 15.58 17.62 8.82
CA LEU A 370 15.27 18.24 7.54
C LEU A 370 13.89 17.81 7.06
N PHE A 371 13.34 18.63 6.18
CA PHE A 371 12.14 18.27 5.43
C PHE A 371 12.07 19.04 4.12
N VAL A 372 11.40 18.43 3.14
CA VAL A 372 10.99 19.07 1.89
C VAL A 372 9.51 18.83 1.75
N SER A 373 8.77 19.86 1.33
CA SER A 373 7.34 19.77 1.05
C SER A 373 6.97 20.56 -0.20
N ASP A 374 5.91 20.13 -0.86
CA ASP A 374 5.30 20.85 -1.98
C ASP A 374 3.77 20.70 -1.95
N ALA A 375 3.07 21.60 -2.63
CA ALA A 375 1.61 21.66 -2.62
C ALA A 375 1.01 22.03 -3.97
N LEU A 376 -0.13 21.42 -4.28
CA LEU A 376 -0.93 21.72 -5.47
C LEU A 376 -2.27 22.32 -5.07
N VAL A 377 -2.69 23.38 -5.76
CA VAL A 377 -4.05 23.95 -5.64
C VAL A 377 -4.87 23.48 -6.84
N LEU A 378 -5.79 22.54 -6.62
CA LEU A 378 -6.69 22.01 -7.66
C LEU A 378 -7.76 23.03 -8.02
N ASP A 379 -8.54 22.82 -9.08
CA ASP A 379 -9.64 23.71 -9.47
C ASP A 379 -10.89 23.59 -8.58
N ASP A 380 -11.25 22.35 -8.25
CA ASP A 380 -12.39 22.03 -7.41
C ASP A 380 -11.96 21.70 -5.98
N PRO A 381 -12.81 21.97 -4.97
CA PRO A 381 -12.52 21.59 -3.59
C PRO A 381 -12.40 20.07 -3.41
N LEU A 382 -11.45 19.65 -2.58
CA LEU A 382 -11.10 18.24 -2.35
C LEU A 382 -12.21 17.42 -1.65
N ASP A 383 -13.19 18.08 -1.03
CA ASP A 383 -14.31 17.42 -0.33
C ASP A 383 -15.54 17.17 -1.22
N GLN A 384 -15.56 17.64 -2.46
CA GLN A 384 -16.72 17.46 -3.34
C GLN A 384 -16.79 16.02 -3.87
N ASP A 385 -15.65 15.39 -4.09
CA ASP A 385 -15.54 14.03 -4.61
C ASP A 385 -14.26 13.37 -4.09
N PHE A 386 -14.17 12.05 -4.23
CA PHE A 386 -12.94 11.31 -3.97
C PHE A 386 -11.82 11.75 -4.91
N GLN A 387 -10.62 11.80 -4.37
CA GLN A 387 -9.39 12.08 -5.11
C GLN A 387 -8.47 10.87 -5.03
N ILE A 388 -7.74 10.59 -6.10
CA ILE A 388 -6.76 9.50 -6.14
C ILE A 388 -5.39 10.09 -5.84
N TRP A 389 -4.81 9.68 -4.72
CA TRP A 389 -3.46 10.04 -4.29
C TRP A 389 -2.53 8.90 -4.68
N GLU A 390 -1.48 9.20 -5.43
CA GLU A 390 -0.54 8.23 -5.95
C GLU A 390 0.88 8.64 -5.55
N ALA A 391 1.68 7.70 -5.07
CA ALA A 391 3.11 7.90 -4.89
C ALA A 391 3.88 6.77 -5.57
N ASN A 392 4.99 7.09 -6.23
CA ASN A 392 5.97 6.08 -6.63
C ASN A 392 7.22 6.31 -5.79
N TRP A 393 7.65 5.27 -5.08
CA TRP A 393 8.84 5.28 -4.23
C TRP A 393 9.82 4.22 -4.72
N THR A 394 11.03 4.64 -5.05
CA THR A 394 12.14 3.77 -5.46
C THR A 394 13.32 3.97 -4.51
N GLU A 395 14.44 3.30 -4.76
CA GLU A 395 15.67 3.55 -3.99
C GLU A 395 16.32 4.92 -4.25
N ASP A 396 15.90 5.59 -5.33
CA ASP A 396 16.51 6.81 -5.86
C ASP A 396 15.60 8.03 -5.74
N GLU A 397 14.27 7.87 -5.66
CA GLU A 397 13.34 9.00 -5.56
C GLU A 397 11.98 8.63 -4.97
N VAL A 398 11.25 9.67 -4.54
CA VAL A 398 9.80 9.63 -4.27
C VAL A 398 9.12 10.68 -5.12
N THR A 399 8.08 10.27 -5.85
CA THR A 399 7.15 11.17 -6.56
C THR A 399 5.75 11.04 -5.96
N VAL A 400 4.99 12.14 -5.91
CA VAL A 400 3.58 12.14 -5.52
C VAL A 400 2.74 12.91 -6.53
N ALA A 401 1.60 12.31 -6.88
CA ALA A 401 0.59 12.83 -7.77
C ALA A 401 -0.81 12.78 -7.14
N ILE A 402 -1.67 13.68 -7.59
CA ILE A 402 -3.10 13.65 -7.29
C ILE A 402 -3.89 13.66 -8.60
N ASN A 403 -4.78 12.68 -8.78
CA ASN A 403 -5.54 12.44 -10.01
C ASN A 403 -4.63 12.42 -11.25
N GLY A 404 -3.49 11.73 -11.18
CA GLY A 404 -2.49 11.67 -12.25
C GLY A 404 -1.70 12.96 -12.50
N THR A 405 -1.88 14.01 -11.69
CA THR A 405 -1.06 15.24 -11.76
C THR A 405 0.02 15.21 -10.69
N GLU A 406 1.26 14.96 -11.10
CA GLU A 406 2.44 15.04 -10.23
C GLU A 406 2.64 16.47 -9.71
N TYR A 407 2.96 16.60 -8.42
CA TYR A 407 3.22 17.89 -7.78
C TYR A 407 4.32 17.87 -6.71
N PHE A 408 4.87 16.69 -6.39
CA PHE A 408 5.99 16.55 -5.48
C PHE A 408 6.97 15.52 -6.05
N GLN A 409 8.27 15.83 -5.98
CA GLN A 409 9.36 14.93 -6.33
C GLN A 409 10.55 15.23 -5.43
N LEU A 410 11.19 14.19 -4.90
CA LEU A 410 12.44 14.31 -4.15
C LEU A 410 13.37 13.14 -4.46
N ASP A 411 14.58 13.46 -4.93
CA ASP A 411 15.68 12.50 -5.06
C ASP A 411 16.17 12.06 -3.67
N ILE A 412 16.40 10.76 -3.50
CA ILE A 412 16.96 10.14 -2.29
C ILE A 412 18.50 10.15 -2.41
N ASP A 413 19.16 11.01 -1.64
CA ASP A 413 20.62 10.98 -1.49
C ASP A 413 21.01 9.89 -0.47
N PRO A 414 21.55 8.74 -0.89
CA PRO A 414 21.86 7.64 0.03
C PRO A 414 22.90 8.00 1.10
N SER A 415 23.64 9.12 0.93
CA SER A 415 24.58 9.60 1.93
C SER A 415 23.93 10.29 3.13
N THR A 416 22.67 10.69 3.02
CA THR A 416 21.94 11.44 4.07
C THR A 416 20.45 11.17 4.19
N MET A 417 19.94 10.22 3.42
CA MET A 417 18.53 9.87 3.37
C MET A 417 18.38 8.34 3.44
N GLU A 418 19.27 7.70 4.20
CA GLU A 418 19.29 6.24 4.37
C GLU A 418 18.00 5.70 5.00
N GLU A 419 17.23 6.55 5.68
CA GLU A 419 15.92 6.21 6.22
C GLU A 419 14.97 5.72 5.14
N PHE A 420 14.92 6.38 3.98
CA PHE A 420 14.01 6.03 2.87
C PHE A 420 14.48 4.83 2.05
N ARG A 421 15.47 4.08 2.54
CA ARG A 421 15.92 2.78 1.99
C ARG A 421 15.56 1.61 2.90
N ARG A 422 14.74 1.85 3.94
CA ARG A 422 14.22 0.87 4.89
C ARG A 422 12.73 0.62 4.64
N GLU A 423 12.17 -0.37 5.32
CA GLU A 423 10.73 -0.63 5.32
C GLU A 423 9.95 0.43 6.10
N PHE A 424 8.73 0.70 5.66
CA PHE A 424 7.79 1.65 6.24
C PHE A 424 6.44 0.97 6.46
N PHE A 425 5.68 1.47 7.44
CA PHE A 425 4.27 1.13 7.62
C PHE A 425 3.38 2.34 7.32
N LEU A 426 2.12 2.10 6.98
CA LEU A 426 1.14 3.11 6.59
C LEU A 426 0.36 3.65 7.81
N LEU A 427 -0.06 4.91 7.72
CA LEU A 427 -0.92 5.58 8.69
C LEU A 427 -2.04 6.37 8.01
N LEU A 428 -3.21 6.37 8.66
CA LEU A 428 -4.37 7.18 8.29
C LEU A 428 -4.94 7.87 9.53
N ASN A 429 -5.16 9.18 9.48
CA ASN A 429 -5.79 9.90 10.59
C ASN A 429 -6.50 11.18 10.17
N VAL A 430 -7.35 11.68 11.07
CA VAL A 430 -7.84 13.06 11.03
C VAL A 430 -7.43 13.75 12.33
N ALA A 431 -6.34 14.51 12.28
CA ALA A 431 -5.94 15.36 13.39
C ALA A 431 -6.84 16.60 13.49
N VAL A 432 -6.89 17.22 14.68
CA VAL A 432 -7.60 18.48 14.92
C VAL A 432 -6.69 19.46 15.66
N GLY A 433 -6.52 20.63 15.08
CA GLY A 433 -5.69 21.70 15.60
C GLY A 433 -4.21 21.43 15.38
N GLY A 434 -3.41 21.64 16.43
CA GLY A 434 -1.97 21.52 16.33
C GLY A 434 -1.29 22.68 15.59
N THR A 435 0.01 22.51 15.42
CA THR A 435 0.93 23.55 14.93
C THR A 435 0.67 23.91 13.46
N LEU A 436 0.24 22.92 12.66
CA LEU A 436 -0.08 23.09 11.24
C LEU A 436 -1.59 23.15 10.95
N GLY A 437 -2.43 22.49 11.75
CA GLY A 437 -3.88 22.43 11.51
C GLY A 437 -4.69 23.64 12.00
N SER A 438 -4.18 24.48 12.91
CA SER A 438 -4.90 25.73 13.24
C SER A 438 -4.06 26.84 13.89
N GLY A 439 -3.05 26.51 14.72
CA GLY A 439 -2.29 27.48 15.50
C GLY A 439 -3.13 28.44 16.39
N GLN A 440 -4.45 28.24 16.51
CA GLN A 440 -5.46 29.15 17.10
C GLN A 440 -6.30 28.43 18.17
N ALA A 441 -7.38 29.03 18.67
CA ALA A 441 -8.29 28.36 19.61
C ALA A 441 -9.12 27.24 18.92
N PRO A 442 -9.62 26.23 19.67
CA PRO A 442 -10.52 25.22 19.14
C PRO A 442 -11.73 25.81 18.41
N PRO A 443 -12.25 25.17 17.34
CA PRO A 443 -13.51 25.55 16.74
C PRO A 443 -14.59 25.74 17.80
N GLN A 444 -15.28 26.87 17.75
CA GLN A 444 -16.32 27.22 18.71
C GLN A 444 -17.69 27.13 18.01
N GLY A 445 -18.31 25.95 18.02
CA GLY A 445 -19.65 25.76 17.45
C GLY A 445 -19.90 24.36 16.89
N ASP A 446 -21.17 24.09 16.61
CA ASP A 446 -21.67 22.88 15.94
C ASP A 446 -21.48 22.92 14.41
N GLU A 447 -21.35 24.10 13.79
CA GLU A 447 -21.17 24.24 12.34
C GLU A 447 -19.83 23.68 11.80
N THR A 448 -18.90 23.25 12.66
CA THR A 448 -17.59 22.70 12.26
C THR A 448 -17.47 21.19 12.45
N PHE A 449 -18.33 20.53 13.23
CA PHE A 449 -18.27 19.09 13.48
C PHE A 449 -19.64 18.43 13.25
N PRO A 450 -19.73 17.16 12.83
CA PRO A 450 -18.64 16.22 12.55
C PRO A 450 -17.80 16.60 11.32
N GLN A 451 -16.56 16.10 11.27
CA GLN A 451 -15.70 16.17 10.08
C GLN A 451 -15.21 14.78 9.73
N THR A 452 -15.44 14.37 8.50
CA THR A 452 -15.27 12.98 8.09
C THR A 452 -14.33 12.90 6.91
N MET A 453 -13.30 12.06 7.04
CA MET A 453 -12.51 11.55 5.92
C MET A 453 -13.10 10.20 5.52
N LEU A 454 -13.35 10.05 4.21
CA LEU A 454 -13.69 8.76 3.62
C LEU A 454 -12.48 8.22 2.86
N VAL A 455 -12.15 6.96 3.08
CA VAL A 455 -11.13 6.24 2.32
C VAL A 455 -11.83 5.05 1.67
N ASP A 456 -11.82 5.04 0.35
CA ASP A 456 -12.43 3.99 -0.47
C ASP A 456 -11.52 2.77 -0.56
N TYR A 457 -10.23 2.99 -0.81
CA TYR A 457 -9.22 1.95 -0.75
C TYR A 457 -7.84 2.50 -0.44
N VAL A 458 -6.96 1.61 0.01
CA VAL A 458 -5.50 1.77 0.01
C VAL A 458 -4.90 0.56 -0.68
N ARG A 459 -3.98 0.78 -1.62
CA ARG A 459 -3.31 -0.27 -2.40
C ARG A 459 -1.82 0.02 -2.48
N VAL A 460 -1.00 -1.02 -2.39
CA VAL A 460 0.45 -0.94 -2.61
C VAL A 460 0.85 -2.00 -3.62
N PHE A 461 1.59 -1.57 -4.63
CA PHE A 461 2.14 -2.41 -5.67
C PHE A 461 3.66 -2.36 -5.63
N GLN A 462 4.32 -3.47 -5.89
CA GLN A 462 5.76 -3.49 -6.14
C GLN A 462 6.02 -3.97 -7.55
N GLU A 463 7.14 -3.56 -8.15
CA GLU A 463 7.57 -4.19 -9.39
C GLU A 463 7.68 -5.70 -9.15
N ALA A 464 7.15 -6.50 -10.07
CA ALA A 464 7.23 -7.94 -9.95
C ALA A 464 8.71 -8.31 -9.84
N ASP A 465 9.03 -9.21 -8.92
CA ASP A 465 10.38 -9.76 -8.82
C ASP A 465 10.63 -10.54 -10.12
N ASP A 466 11.28 -9.89 -11.10
CA ASP A 466 11.75 -10.48 -12.34
C ASP A 466 12.89 -11.46 -12.03
N GLY A 467 12.63 -12.52 -11.25
CA GLY A 467 13.58 -13.60 -11.14
C GLY A 467 13.87 -14.13 -12.55
N PRO A 468 15.10 -14.57 -12.91
CA PRO A 468 16.44 -14.22 -12.47
C PRO A 468 17.10 -13.21 -13.45
N ASP A 469 16.33 -12.29 -14.03
CA ASP A 469 16.83 -11.30 -14.99
C ASP A 469 17.05 -9.91 -14.35
N ASP A 470 16.60 -9.70 -13.11
CA ASP A 470 17.25 -8.75 -12.20
C ASP A 470 18.51 -9.43 -11.62
N PRO A 471 19.74 -8.85 -11.74
CA PRO A 471 20.89 -9.42 -11.07
C PRO A 471 20.53 -9.57 -9.58
N PRO A 472 20.79 -10.73 -8.95
CA PRO A 472 20.54 -10.88 -7.52
C PRO A 472 21.18 -9.69 -6.82
N ALA A 473 20.40 -8.96 -6.00
CA ALA A 473 20.87 -7.77 -5.29
C ALA A 473 22.31 -7.99 -4.86
N ASP A 474 23.24 -7.19 -5.41
CA ASP A 474 24.67 -7.47 -5.27
C ASP A 474 24.99 -7.69 -3.79
N PRO A 475 25.63 -8.82 -3.40
CA PRO A 475 25.90 -9.11 -2.00
C PRO A 475 26.62 -7.94 -1.34
N PRO A 476 26.32 -7.61 -0.08
CA PRO A 476 27.06 -6.55 0.62
C PRO A 476 28.56 -6.85 0.61
N VAL A 477 29.37 -5.79 0.51
CA VAL A 477 30.83 -5.89 0.42
C VAL A 477 31.49 -5.13 1.57
N LEU A 478 32.42 -5.77 2.26
CA LEU A 478 33.26 -5.09 3.25
C LEU A 478 34.37 -4.31 2.54
N THR A 479 34.17 -3.00 2.39
CA THR A 479 35.14 -2.07 1.77
C THR A 479 36.39 -1.88 2.63
N LEU A 480 36.27 -2.04 3.95
CA LEU A 480 37.39 -2.08 4.88
C LEU A 480 37.24 -3.24 5.87
N VAL A 481 38.28 -4.05 6.01
CA VAL A 481 38.49 -4.95 7.15
C VAL A 481 39.91 -4.75 7.66
N SER A 482 40.04 -4.42 8.95
CA SER A 482 41.34 -4.23 9.60
C SER A 482 41.36 -4.90 10.96
N ILE A 483 42.52 -5.40 11.39
CA ILE A 483 42.71 -6.07 12.67
C ILE A 483 43.90 -5.46 13.43
N PHE A 484 43.76 -5.27 14.73
CA PHE A 484 44.82 -4.77 15.62
C PHE A 484 44.63 -5.30 17.05
N SER A 485 45.68 -5.28 17.86
CA SER A 485 45.60 -5.63 19.28
C SER A 485 45.96 -4.44 20.19
N ASN A 486 45.64 -4.56 21.48
CA ASN A 486 46.06 -3.63 22.52
C ASN A 486 47.48 -3.90 23.07
N ASN A 487 48.25 -4.82 22.47
CA ASN A 487 49.64 -5.07 22.84
C ASN A 487 50.52 -3.85 22.52
N ALA A 488 51.71 -3.76 23.13
CA ALA A 488 52.69 -2.71 22.83
C ALA A 488 53.10 -2.70 21.35
N ASP A 489 53.17 -3.87 20.71
CA ASP A 489 53.20 -4.00 19.26
C ASP A 489 51.81 -4.42 18.77
N PRO A 490 51.05 -3.55 18.07
CA PRO A 490 49.66 -3.82 17.69
C PRO A 490 49.51 -4.94 16.65
N THR A 491 50.63 -5.46 16.12
CA THR A 491 50.67 -6.61 15.20
C THR A 491 50.91 -7.94 15.94
N GLN A 492 51.03 -7.92 17.27
CA GLN A 492 51.26 -9.09 18.10
C GLN A 492 50.16 -9.23 19.15
N ALA A 493 49.91 -10.45 19.61
CA ALA A 493 49.01 -10.69 20.73
C ALA A 493 49.48 -11.89 21.57
N THR A 494 49.23 -11.83 22.87
CA THR A 494 49.47 -12.89 23.86
C THR A 494 48.19 -13.09 24.70
N ALA A 495 48.18 -14.10 25.56
CA ALA A 495 47.05 -14.33 26.47
C ALA A 495 46.77 -13.07 27.34
N GLY A 496 45.53 -12.60 27.32
CA GLY A 496 45.08 -11.37 28.00
C GLY A 496 45.05 -10.11 27.14
N ASP A 497 45.65 -10.13 25.94
CA ASP A 497 45.53 -9.05 24.97
C ASP A 497 44.15 -9.09 24.28
N THR A 498 43.57 -7.92 24.01
CA THR A 498 42.32 -7.75 23.27
C THR A 498 42.64 -7.46 21.80
N VAL A 499 42.14 -8.32 20.93
CA VAL A 499 42.19 -8.15 19.47
C VAL A 499 40.87 -7.57 19.00
N THR A 500 40.94 -6.57 18.13
CA THR A 500 39.80 -5.83 17.58
C THR A 500 39.85 -5.87 16.05
N ILE A 501 38.71 -6.18 15.44
CA ILE A 501 38.45 -6.08 14.01
C ILE A 501 37.54 -4.87 13.77
N ALA A 502 37.95 -3.97 12.89
CA ALA A 502 37.13 -2.85 12.42
C ALA A 502 36.69 -3.08 10.97
N ILE A 503 35.40 -2.87 10.71
CA ILE A 503 34.72 -3.13 9.45
C ILE A 503 34.07 -1.85 8.93
N ILE A 504 34.19 -1.61 7.62
CA ILE A 504 33.32 -0.68 6.87
C ILE A 504 32.70 -1.48 5.72
N ALA A 505 31.39 -1.44 5.59
CA ALA A 505 30.63 -2.02 4.50
C ALA A 505 30.21 -0.95 3.48
N ASP A 506 29.87 -1.38 2.26
CA ASP A 506 29.26 -0.54 1.22
C ASP A 506 27.81 -0.13 1.57
N ARG A 507 27.14 -0.91 2.43
CA ARG A 507 25.76 -0.68 2.89
C ARG A 507 25.54 -1.12 4.35
N PRO A 508 24.44 -0.70 5.00
CA PRO A 508 24.12 -1.09 6.37
C PRO A 508 24.01 -2.61 6.54
N LEU A 509 24.56 -3.12 7.65
CA LEU A 509 24.54 -4.54 7.98
C LEU A 509 23.65 -4.82 9.20
N ILE A 510 23.09 -6.03 9.25
CA ILE A 510 22.72 -6.67 10.52
C ILE A 510 24.04 -6.94 11.29
N ALA A 511 23.99 -6.93 12.63
CA ALA A 511 25.18 -7.12 13.46
C ALA A 511 26.00 -8.35 13.03
N PRO A 512 27.26 -8.17 12.57
CA PRO A 512 28.04 -9.25 11.98
C PRO A 512 28.49 -10.26 13.04
N SER A 513 28.53 -11.53 12.65
CA SER A 513 29.05 -12.62 13.48
C SER A 513 30.53 -12.82 13.17
N VAL A 514 31.38 -12.66 14.19
CA VAL A 514 32.84 -12.73 14.01
C VAL A 514 33.44 -13.79 14.93
N THR A 515 34.33 -14.62 14.39
CA THR A 515 35.22 -15.46 15.20
C THR A 515 36.64 -14.93 15.15
N ILE A 516 37.34 -14.92 16.29
CA ILE A 516 38.76 -14.54 16.39
C ILE A 516 39.45 -15.70 17.10
N GLY A 517 40.48 -16.31 16.51
CA GLY A 517 41.15 -17.48 17.08
C GLY A 517 40.24 -18.73 17.17
N GLY A 518 39.22 -18.82 16.32
CA GLY A 518 38.25 -19.94 16.30
C GLY A 518 37.18 -19.89 17.40
N GLN A 519 37.06 -18.79 18.12
CA GLN A 519 36.02 -18.57 19.14
C GLN A 519 35.22 -17.31 18.80
N GLY A 520 33.93 -17.29 19.14
CA GLY A 520 33.06 -16.16 18.92
C GLY A 520 33.55 -14.90 19.67
N ALA A 521 33.61 -13.77 18.97
CA ALA A 521 33.90 -12.48 19.55
C ALA A 521 32.67 -11.93 20.29
N THR A 522 32.90 -11.23 21.40
CA THR A 522 31.82 -10.81 22.31
C THR A 522 31.71 -9.31 22.47
N GLY A 523 32.78 -8.55 22.16
CA GLY A 523 32.75 -7.09 22.22
C GLY A 523 32.33 -6.50 20.88
N ILE A 524 31.03 -6.50 20.58
CA ILE A 524 30.45 -5.90 19.37
C ILE A 524 29.97 -4.48 19.69
N SER A 525 30.36 -3.52 18.86
CA SER A 525 29.93 -2.13 18.95
C SER A 525 29.92 -1.49 17.55
N GLY A 526 29.13 -0.42 17.37
CA GLY A 526 28.88 0.19 16.07
C GLY A 526 27.45 -0.05 15.59
N GLY A 527 27.21 0.14 14.29
CA GLY A 527 25.92 0.05 13.64
C GLY A 527 25.96 0.58 12.21
N GLY A 528 24.93 0.24 11.41
CA GLY A 528 24.88 0.63 10.01
C GLY A 528 26.03 0.02 9.22
N THR A 529 26.82 0.86 8.55
CA THR A 529 27.97 0.44 7.73
C THR A 529 29.26 0.24 8.51
N VAL A 530 29.34 0.63 9.80
CA VAL A 530 30.60 0.68 10.57
C VAL A 530 30.52 -0.17 11.83
N TRP A 531 31.45 -1.11 11.99
CA TRP A 531 31.47 -2.05 13.11
C TRP A 531 32.85 -2.21 13.73
N GLN A 532 32.89 -2.41 15.04
CA GLN A 532 34.06 -2.84 15.79
C GLN A 532 33.72 -4.07 16.62
N ILE A 533 34.46 -5.16 16.39
CA ILE A 533 34.23 -6.45 17.03
C ILE A 533 35.53 -6.92 17.68
N SER A 534 35.48 -7.27 18.96
CA SER A 534 36.67 -7.58 19.74
C SER A 534 36.54 -8.85 20.58
N ARG A 535 37.69 -9.48 20.83
CA ARG A 535 37.86 -10.64 21.71
C ARG A 535 39.18 -10.54 22.47
N THR A 536 39.16 -10.87 23.76
CA THR A 536 40.39 -11.06 24.55
C THR A 536 40.87 -12.50 24.42
N LEU A 537 42.16 -12.68 24.09
CA LEU A 537 42.76 -14.01 23.94
C LEU A 537 42.92 -14.70 25.29
N ASP A 538 42.59 -15.99 25.37
CA ASP A 538 42.68 -16.79 26.59
C ASP A 538 43.95 -17.66 26.65
N GLY A 539 44.74 -17.66 25.57
CA GLY A 539 45.98 -18.44 25.46
C GLY A 539 45.77 -19.85 24.90
N SER A 540 44.55 -20.20 24.48
CA SER A 540 44.29 -21.44 23.72
C SER A 540 44.67 -21.33 22.24
N GLU A 541 44.93 -20.12 21.76
CA GLU A 541 45.30 -19.84 20.37
C GLU A 541 46.71 -20.38 20.04
N PRO A 542 46.91 -21.02 18.87
CA PRO A 542 48.22 -21.50 18.46
C PRO A 542 49.18 -20.35 18.15
N ALA A 543 50.49 -20.58 18.34
CA ALA A 543 51.52 -19.63 17.90
C ALA A 543 51.47 -19.43 16.38
N GLY A 544 51.64 -18.18 15.94
CA GLY A 544 51.61 -17.80 14.52
C GLY A 544 50.46 -16.86 14.19
N GLU A 545 50.12 -16.75 12.91
CA GLU A 545 49.08 -15.83 12.44
C GLU A 545 47.70 -16.20 12.99
N LEU A 546 47.03 -15.22 13.59
CA LEU A 546 45.72 -15.37 14.21
C LEU A 546 44.62 -15.38 13.13
N ALA A 547 43.92 -16.49 13.00
CA ALA A 547 42.78 -16.62 12.09
C ALA A 547 41.53 -15.91 12.63
N PHE A 548 40.68 -15.42 11.73
CA PHE A 548 39.35 -14.91 12.03
C PHE A 548 38.37 -15.22 10.88
N THR A 549 37.08 -15.16 11.16
CA THR A 549 36.01 -15.21 10.15
C THR A 549 35.00 -14.10 10.43
N ILE A 550 34.42 -13.54 9.37
CA ILE A 550 33.34 -12.55 9.45
C ILE A 550 32.21 -13.04 8.56
N ASP A 551 31.07 -13.35 9.18
CA ASP A 551 29.80 -13.64 8.53
C ASP A 551 28.87 -12.44 8.71
N PHE A 552 28.26 -11.97 7.62
CA PHE A 552 27.46 -10.75 7.62
C PHE A 552 26.37 -10.78 6.54
N SER A 553 25.33 -10.00 6.76
CA SER A 553 24.23 -9.77 5.81
C SER A 553 23.80 -8.31 5.88
N ASP A 554 23.20 -7.81 4.81
CA ASP A 554 22.52 -6.50 4.84
C ASP A 554 21.18 -6.60 5.58
N LEU A 555 20.44 -5.48 5.58
CA LEU A 555 19.14 -5.41 6.26
C LEU A 555 18.06 -6.28 5.59
N ASP A 556 18.26 -6.65 4.33
CA ASP A 556 17.36 -7.53 3.56
C ASP A 556 17.73 -9.01 3.73
N GLN A 557 18.66 -9.30 4.63
CA GLN A 557 19.19 -10.64 4.91
C GLN A 557 19.92 -11.28 3.72
N VAL A 558 20.36 -10.47 2.74
CA VAL A 558 21.25 -10.95 1.68
C VAL A 558 22.64 -11.17 2.29
N ALA A 559 23.13 -12.41 2.22
CA ALA A 559 24.40 -12.80 2.82
C ALA A 559 25.59 -12.31 1.99
N GLY A 560 26.56 -11.67 2.64
CA GLY A 560 27.86 -11.36 2.04
C GLY A 560 28.79 -12.57 1.98
N GLU A 561 29.84 -12.48 1.15
CA GLU A 561 30.88 -13.52 1.12
C GLU A 561 31.70 -13.51 2.41
N GLN A 562 31.81 -14.66 3.09
CA GLN A 562 32.56 -14.76 4.36
C GLN A 562 33.99 -14.26 4.21
N VAL A 563 34.38 -13.29 5.05
CA VAL A 563 35.72 -12.70 5.01
C VAL A 563 36.64 -13.37 6.02
N THR A 564 37.83 -13.77 5.55
CA THR A 564 38.87 -14.44 6.35
C THR A 564 40.23 -13.74 6.30
N ALA A 565 40.32 -12.60 5.59
CA ALA A 565 41.53 -11.80 5.44
C ALA A 565 41.20 -10.31 5.50
N THR A 566 42.16 -9.50 5.92
CA THR A 566 41.97 -8.04 5.99
C THR A 566 42.14 -7.40 4.61
N THR A 567 41.39 -6.34 4.33
CA THR A 567 41.51 -5.62 3.05
C THR A 567 42.71 -4.66 3.03
N ASN A 568 43.19 -4.23 4.22
CA ASN A 568 44.34 -3.35 4.35
C ASN A 568 45.67 -4.08 4.62
N GLY A 569 45.68 -5.42 4.65
CA GLY A 569 46.87 -6.25 4.89
C GLY A 569 47.36 -6.28 6.34
N SER A 570 46.56 -5.82 7.30
CA SER A 570 46.86 -5.99 8.73
C SER A 570 46.71 -7.44 9.17
N SER A 571 47.58 -7.90 10.07
CA SER A 571 47.52 -9.24 10.66
C SER A 571 48.04 -9.21 12.09
N ILE A 572 47.67 -10.23 12.88
CA ILE A 572 48.14 -10.44 14.24
C ILE A 572 48.95 -11.73 14.31
N ASN A 573 50.15 -11.66 14.86
CA ASN A 573 50.97 -12.82 15.18
C ASN A 573 50.85 -13.14 16.68
N VAL A 574 50.27 -14.29 17.01
CA VAL A 574 50.18 -14.81 18.37
C VAL A 574 51.56 -15.26 18.83
N ILE A 575 52.02 -14.69 19.94
CA ILE A 575 53.27 -15.07 20.58
C ILE A 575 52.92 -15.90 21.82
N VAL A 576 53.42 -17.12 21.85
CA VAL A 576 53.34 -17.98 23.04
C VAL A 576 54.55 -17.65 23.92
N PRO A 577 54.36 -17.30 25.21
CA PRO A 577 55.45 -17.00 26.14
C PRO A 577 56.50 -18.11 26.30
#